data_AF-A0A2T5NKC2-F1
#
_entry.id   AF-A0A2T5NKC2-F1
#
_cell.length_a   1.000
_cell.length_b   1.000
_cell.length_c   1.000
_cell.angle_alpha   90.00
_cell.angle_beta   90.00
_cell.angle_gamma   90.00
#
_symmetry.space_group_name_H-M   'P 1'
#
loop_
_entity.id
_entity.type
_entity.pdbx_description
1 polymer ?
#
loop_
_entity_poly.entity_id
_entity_poly.type
_entity_poly.pdbx_seq_one_letter_code
_entity_poly.pdbx_strand_id
1 'polypeptide(L)'
;MNAISDIETFSRRLRGGPEALGERSVELYRQFLRGNIEEVLSHVFPLFCTRLSAEQLRGSIDDFLAGHASSSPEFHHIATEFLCFSQAGLPADLRQCLEYEWLLFSVEIDEAVVTPPSAGLATESSVFSLNPTLACVELQLDFAGLAGPYAIFRNARHQVIRKPLSALDRWLLEALRTPCAYPALSAEVPPDALWTWLKEALATGLIQMRDMRAPASDAGRPI
;
A
#
# COMPACT_ATOMS: atom_id res chain seq x y z
N MET A 1 22.98 -16.37 -28.64
CA MET A 1 23.77 -15.24 -28.09
C MET A 1 23.20 -14.93 -26.73
N ASN A 2 24.01 -15.06 -25.67
CA ASN A 2 23.55 -15.07 -24.29
C ASN A 2 23.31 -13.65 -23.78
N ALA A 3 22.05 -13.24 -23.61
CA ALA A 3 21.63 -11.94 -23.07
C ALA A 3 22.28 -11.58 -21.72
N ILE A 4 22.64 -12.60 -20.92
CA ILE A 4 23.33 -12.44 -19.63
C ILE A 4 24.74 -11.86 -19.81
N SER A 5 25.45 -12.25 -20.87
CA SER A 5 26.81 -11.75 -21.15
C SER A 5 26.82 -10.28 -21.62
N ASP A 6 25.74 -9.85 -22.26
CA ASP A 6 25.58 -8.46 -22.72
C ASP A 6 25.28 -7.52 -21.54
N ILE A 7 24.52 -7.98 -20.54
CA ILE A 7 24.18 -7.22 -19.32
C ILE A 7 25.38 -6.97 -18.41
N GLU A 8 26.26 -7.97 -18.21
CA GLU A 8 27.48 -7.79 -17.41
C GLU A 8 28.48 -6.84 -18.09
N THR A 9 28.59 -6.94 -19.42
CA THR A 9 29.45 -6.07 -20.23
C THR A 9 28.94 -4.63 -20.20
N PHE A 10 27.63 -4.45 -20.25
CA PHE A 10 26.96 -3.15 -20.12
C PHE A 10 27.16 -2.52 -18.73
N SER A 11 26.96 -3.28 -17.64
CA SER A 11 27.17 -2.82 -16.26
C SER A 11 28.62 -2.41 -15.97
N ARG A 12 29.59 -2.98 -16.71
CA ARG A 12 31.00 -2.58 -16.64
C ARG A 12 31.27 -1.26 -17.37
N ARG A 13 30.60 -1.03 -18.51
CA ARG A 13 30.71 0.21 -19.29
C ARG A 13 30.05 1.40 -18.61
N LEU A 14 28.90 1.19 -17.96
CA LEU A 14 28.20 2.25 -17.23
C LEU A 14 29.04 2.83 -16.07
N ARG A 15 29.83 1.97 -15.40
CA ARG A 15 30.80 2.37 -14.36
C ARG A 15 32.02 3.12 -14.92
N GLY A 16 32.28 3.03 -16.22
CA GLY A 16 33.41 3.67 -16.90
C GLY A 16 33.16 5.11 -17.36
N GLY A 17 31.95 5.65 -17.18
CA GLY A 17 31.58 7.02 -17.54
C GLY A 17 30.88 7.17 -18.90
N PRO A 18 30.17 8.30 -19.12
CA PRO A 18 29.24 8.49 -20.23
C PRO A 18 29.89 8.49 -21.62
N GLU A 19 31.20 8.76 -21.73
CA GLU A 19 31.94 8.77 -23.01
C GLU A 19 32.10 7.37 -23.64
N ALA A 20 31.91 6.30 -22.86
CA ALA A 20 31.98 4.91 -23.34
C ALA A 20 30.63 4.36 -23.86
N LEU A 21 29.57 5.17 -23.85
CA LEU A 21 28.22 4.77 -24.23
C LEU A 21 27.96 5.08 -25.71
N GLY A 22 28.22 4.11 -26.60
CA GLY A 22 27.69 4.17 -27.97
C GLY A 22 26.15 4.01 -28.01
N GLU A 23 25.52 4.31 -29.14
CA GLU A 23 24.04 4.21 -29.33
C GLU A 23 23.47 2.85 -28.91
N ARG A 24 24.22 1.76 -29.14
CA ARG A 24 23.86 0.40 -28.71
C ARG A 24 23.82 0.24 -27.19
N SER A 25 24.62 1.00 -26.44
CA SER A 25 24.58 1.01 -24.97
C SER A 25 23.35 1.75 -24.45
N VAL A 26 22.89 2.81 -25.13
CA VAL A 26 21.65 3.52 -24.77
C VAL A 26 20.42 2.63 -25.00
N GLU A 27 20.41 1.87 -26.09
CA GLU A 27 19.34 0.90 -26.36
C GLU A 27 19.29 -0.22 -25.32
N LEU A 28 20.44 -0.79 -24.94
CA LEU A 28 20.52 -1.79 -23.88
C LEU A 28 20.09 -1.23 -22.51
N TYR A 29 20.43 0.03 -22.22
CA TYR A 29 19.96 0.70 -21.01
C TYR A 29 18.44 0.84 -20.98
N ARG A 30 17.84 1.28 -22.09
CA ARG A 30 16.39 1.42 -22.23
C ARG A 30 15.68 0.08 -22.07
N GLN A 31 16.21 -0.98 -22.68
CA GLN A 31 15.66 -2.34 -22.54
C GLN A 31 15.74 -2.84 -21.10
N PHE A 32 16.87 -2.60 -20.42
CA PHE A 32 17.03 -2.95 -19.01
C PHE A 32 16.05 -2.18 -18.11
N LEU A 33 15.95 -0.86 -18.31
CA LEU A 33 15.04 -0.01 -17.54
C LEU A 33 13.57 -0.41 -17.77
N ARG A 34 13.19 -0.70 -19.02
CA ARG A 34 11.87 -1.21 -19.37
C ARG A 34 11.58 -2.53 -18.64
N GLY A 35 12.52 -3.47 -18.65
CA GLY A 35 12.39 -4.75 -17.96
C GLY A 35 12.19 -4.58 -16.45
N ASN A 36 12.95 -3.68 -15.82
CA ASN A 36 12.79 -3.40 -14.39
C ASN A 36 11.43 -2.76 -14.08
N ILE A 37 10.95 -1.84 -14.92
CA ILE A 37 9.63 -1.23 -14.74
C ILE A 37 8.54 -2.30 -14.92
N GLU A 38 8.63 -3.13 -15.95
CA GLU A 38 7.68 -4.23 -16.18
C GLU A 38 7.64 -5.18 -14.97
N GLU A 39 8.80 -5.52 -14.40
CA GLU A 39 8.89 -6.33 -13.20
C GLU A 39 8.23 -5.64 -12.00
N VAL A 40 8.51 -4.36 -11.74
CA VAL A 40 7.87 -3.59 -10.66
C VAL A 40 6.36 -3.56 -10.85
N LEU A 41 5.87 -3.24 -12.05
CA LEU A 41 4.43 -3.18 -12.34
C LEU A 41 3.76 -4.54 -12.19
N SER A 42 4.43 -5.63 -12.57
CA SER A 42 3.88 -6.98 -12.44
C SER A 42 3.71 -7.41 -10.97
N HIS A 43 4.56 -6.91 -10.07
CA HIS A 43 4.50 -7.20 -8.63
C HIS A 43 3.54 -6.27 -7.89
N VAL A 44 3.55 -4.98 -8.23
CA VAL A 44 2.74 -3.96 -7.55
C VAL A 44 1.32 -3.89 -8.10
N PHE A 45 1.12 -4.15 -9.40
CA PHE A 45 -0.16 -4.03 -10.09
C PHE A 45 -0.56 -5.31 -10.87
N PRO A 46 -0.59 -6.49 -10.22
CA PRO A 46 -0.90 -7.75 -10.89
C PRO A 46 -2.29 -7.77 -11.55
N LEU A 47 -3.34 -7.27 -10.89
CA LEU A 47 -4.69 -7.19 -11.45
C LEU A 47 -4.71 -6.28 -12.68
N PHE A 48 -4.13 -5.09 -12.59
CA PHE A 48 -4.01 -4.20 -13.75
C PHE A 48 -3.30 -4.87 -14.92
N CYS A 49 -2.16 -5.53 -14.67
CA CYS A 49 -1.39 -6.22 -15.70
C CYS A 49 -2.18 -7.36 -16.34
N THR A 50 -3.01 -8.10 -15.59
CA THR A 50 -3.85 -9.17 -16.16
C THR A 50 -4.96 -8.66 -17.09
N ARG A 51 -5.31 -7.37 -16.98
CA ARG A 51 -6.35 -6.74 -17.82
C ARG A 51 -5.80 -6.19 -19.13
N LEU A 52 -4.49 -5.99 -19.22
CA LEU A 52 -3.82 -5.49 -20.41
C LEU A 52 -3.22 -6.64 -21.21
N SER A 53 -3.19 -6.50 -22.53
CA SER A 53 -2.31 -7.33 -23.36
C SER A 53 -0.85 -6.94 -23.11
N ALA A 54 0.07 -7.86 -23.39
CA ALA A 54 1.51 -7.58 -23.30
C ALA A 54 1.94 -6.39 -24.18
N GLU A 55 1.28 -6.17 -25.32
CA GLU A 55 1.54 -5.01 -26.19
C GLU A 55 1.05 -3.70 -25.57
N GLN A 56 -0.12 -3.70 -24.94
CA GLN A 56 -0.66 -2.53 -24.25
C GLN A 56 0.19 -2.14 -23.05
N LEU A 57 0.64 -3.12 -22.26
CA LEU A 57 1.51 -2.86 -21.12
C LEU A 57 2.85 -2.27 -21.57
N ARG A 58 3.48 -2.84 -22.60
CA ARG A 58 4.73 -2.31 -23.16
C ARG A 58 4.57 -0.90 -23.72
N GLY A 59 3.47 -0.65 -24.43
CA GLY A 59 3.13 0.69 -24.93
C GLY A 59 3.03 1.71 -23.79
N SER A 60 2.32 1.37 -22.71
CA SER A 60 2.21 2.23 -21.52
C SER A 60 3.56 2.50 -20.85
N ILE A 61 4.45 1.50 -20.80
CA ILE A 61 5.81 1.67 -20.25
C ILE A 61 6.66 2.55 -21.17
N ASP A 62 6.53 2.42 -22.49
CA ASP A 62 7.26 3.24 -23.45
C ASP A 62 6.78 4.70 -23.41
N ASP A 63 5.48 4.92 -23.30
CA ASP A 63 4.87 6.25 -23.13
C ASP A 63 5.30 6.86 -21.78
N PHE A 64 5.33 6.06 -20.71
CA PHE A 64 5.89 6.46 -19.44
C PHE A 64 7.36 6.88 -19.60
N LEU A 65 8.22 6.03 -20.17
CA LEU A 65 9.64 6.36 -20.40
C LEU A 65 9.89 7.55 -21.32
N ALA A 66 8.97 7.84 -22.25
CA ALA A 66 9.06 8.98 -23.17
C ALA A 66 8.58 10.29 -22.52
N GLY A 67 7.53 10.23 -21.71
CA GLY A 67 6.96 11.39 -21.00
C GLY A 67 7.60 11.68 -19.65
N HIS A 68 8.32 10.71 -19.07
CA HIS A 68 8.84 10.78 -17.72
C HIS A 68 10.30 11.28 -17.70
N ALA A 69 10.47 12.57 -17.44
CA ALA A 69 11.75 13.13 -17.04
C ALA A 69 12.01 12.78 -15.56
N SER A 70 12.55 11.58 -15.28
CA SER A 70 12.78 11.10 -13.91
C SER A 70 13.51 12.14 -13.07
N SER A 71 12.85 12.59 -12.01
CA SER A 71 13.40 13.55 -11.04
C SER A 71 14.00 12.84 -9.81
N SER A 72 13.74 11.55 -9.61
CA SER A 72 14.30 10.74 -8.51
C SER A 72 14.61 9.30 -8.96
N PRO A 73 15.78 8.73 -8.61
CA PRO A 73 16.22 7.40 -9.03
C PRO A 73 15.67 6.23 -8.17
N GLU A 74 14.71 6.46 -7.28
CA GLU A 74 14.26 5.45 -6.31
C GLU A 74 13.10 4.59 -6.83
N PHE A 75 13.26 3.26 -6.78
CA PHE A 75 12.31 2.28 -7.34
C PHE A 75 10.89 2.34 -6.76
N HIS A 76 10.72 2.73 -5.50
CA HIS A 76 9.39 2.88 -4.89
C HIS A 76 8.59 4.06 -5.50
N HIS A 77 9.29 5.04 -6.08
CA HIS A 77 8.64 6.14 -6.78
C HIS A 77 8.07 5.69 -8.13
N ILE A 78 8.63 4.67 -8.78
CA ILE A 78 8.18 4.21 -10.11
C ILE A 78 6.70 3.82 -10.10
N ALA A 79 6.23 3.06 -9.10
CA ALA A 79 4.83 2.67 -9.01
C ALA A 79 3.90 3.87 -8.82
N THR A 80 4.29 4.82 -7.96
CA THR A 80 3.51 6.03 -7.66
C THR A 80 3.51 7.00 -8.85
N GLU A 81 4.64 7.16 -9.52
CA GLU A 81 4.79 7.99 -10.71
C GLU A 81 4.03 7.40 -11.90
N PHE A 82 4.05 6.07 -12.06
CA PHE A 82 3.26 5.37 -13.07
C PHE A 82 1.76 5.55 -12.84
N LEU A 83 1.30 5.48 -11.58
CA LEU A 83 -0.08 5.79 -11.22
C LEU A 83 -0.46 7.22 -11.64
N CYS A 84 0.32 8.22 -11.20
CA CYS A 84 0.09 9.63 -11.54
C CYS A 84 0.07 9.88 -13.06
N PHE A 85 0.96 9.22 -13.80
CA PHE A 85 1.03 9.31 -15.26
C PHE A 85 -0.22 8.69 -15.92
N SER A 86 -0.61 7.49 -15.48
CA SER A 86 -1.64 6.69 -16.14
C SER A 86 -3.06 7.16 -15.84
N GLN A 87 -3.28 7.86 -14.71
CA GLN A 87 -4.62 8.32 -14.29
C GLN A 87 -5.37 9.12 -15.37
N ALA A 88 -4.69 10.00 -16.11
CA ALA A 88 -5.35 10.87 -17.08
C ALA A 88 -5.87 10.14 -18.33
N GLY A 89 -5.26 9.01 -18.71
CA GLY A 89 -5.56 8.28 -19.96
C GLY A 89 -6.37 7.01 -19.78
N LEU A 90 -6.49 6.48 -18.56
CA LEU A 90 -7.16 5.20 -18.32
C LEU A 90 -8.69 5.30 -18.17
N PRO A 91 -9.44 4.29 -18.66
CA PRO A 91 -10.83 4.05 -18.30
C PRO A 91 -11.02 3.96 -16.78
N ALA A 92 -12.23 4.30 -16.30
CA ALA A 92 -12.51 4.41 -14.87
C ALA A 92 -12.30 3.11 -14.08
N ASP A 93 -12.64 1.95 -14.67
CA ASP A 93 -12.46 0.64 -14.07
C ASP A 93 -10.99 0.25 -13.92
N LEU A 94 -10.17 0.50 -14.95
CA LEU A 94 -8.73 0.27 -14.91
C LEU A 94 -8.03 1.27 -13.97
N ARG A 95 -8.50 2.51 -13.93
CA ARG A 95 -7.99 3.52 -12.99
C ARG A 95 -8.25 3.11 -11.55
N GLN A 96 -9.48 2.74 -11.20
CA GLN A 96 -9.81 2.31 -9.85
C GLN A 96 -9.08 1.01 -9.48
N CYS A 97 -8.84 0.11 -10.44
CA CYS A 97 -7.99 -1.07 -10.24
C CYS A 97 -6.57 -0.67 -9.84
N LEU A 98 -5.96 0.24 -10.60
CA LEU A 98 -4.61 0.72 -10.37
C LEU A 98 -4.49 1.46 -9.01
N GLU A 99 -5.46 2.30 -8.68
CA GLU A 99 -5.55 2.99 -7.39
C GLU A 99 -5.70 2.01 -6.21
N TYR A 100 -6.53 0.98 -6.37
CA TYR A 100 -6.72 -0.04 -5.34
C TYR A 100 -5.45 -0.84 -5.08
N GLU A 101 -4.74 -1.26 -6.12
CA GLU A 101 -3.49 -2.00 -5.99
C GLU A 101 -2.37 -1.11 -5.42
N TRP A 102 -2.30 0.15 -5.84
CA TRP A 102 -1.40 1.12 -5.23
C TRP A 102 -1.69 1.30 -3.74
N LEU A 103 -2.96 1.34 -3.34
CA LEU A 103 -3.35 1.45 -1.94
C LEU A 103 -2.93 0.23 -1.10
N LEU A 104 -3.03 -0.98 -1.67
CA LEU A 104 -2.52 -2.19 -1.01
C LEU A 104 -1.01 -2.10 -0.79
N PHE A 105 -0.29 -1.69 -1.84
CA PHE A 105 1.16 -1.52 -1.79
C PHE A 105 1.57 -0.42 -0.81
N SER A 106 0.90 0.74 -0.81
CA SER A 106 1.22 1.85 0.09
C SER A 106 1.04 1.46 1.55
N VAL A 107 0.00 0.68 1.87
CA VAL A 107 -0.24 0.13 3.22
C VAL A 107 0.80 -0.92 3.59
N GLU A 108 1.29 -1.71 2.63
CA GLU A 108 2.33 -2.71 2.85
C GLU A 108 3.66 -2.07 3.23
N ILE A 109 4.08 -1.04 2.49
CA ILE A 109 5.37 -0.35 2.67
C ILE A 109 5.34 0.76 3.74
N ASP A 110 4.18 1.09 4.30
CA ASP A 110 4.03 2.13 5.33
C ASP A 110 5.01 1.87 6.50
N GLU A 111 5.76 2.89 6.90
CA GLU A 111 6.74 2.78 7.99
C GLU A 111 6.10 2.80 9.39
N ALA A 112 4.79 3.10 9.48
CA ALA A 112 4.08 3.22 10.74
C ALA A 112 4.06 1.89 11.51
N VAL A 113 4.40 1.97 12.80
CA VAL A 113 4.45 0.82 13.69
C VAL A 113 3.05 0.44 14.15
N VAL A 114 2.63 -0.77 13.81
CA VAL A 114 1.36 -1.35 14.26
C VAL A 114 1.60 -2.15 15.54
N THR A 115 1.05 -1.68 16.66
CA THR A 115 1.15 -2.37 17.95
C THR A 115 0.42 -3.71 17.89
N PRO A 116 0.99 -4.80 18.44
CA PRO A 116 0.31 -6.08 18.51
C PRO A 116 -0.99 -6.01 19.34
N PRO A 117 -1.98 -6.85 19.02
CA PRO A 117 -3.23 -6.92 19.76
C PRO A 117 -2.95 -7.15 21.24
N SER A 118 -3.44 -6.24 22.08
CA SER A 118 -3.37 -6.39 23.53
C SER A 118 -4.36 -7.48 23.97
N ALA A 119 -3.87 -8.50 24.68
CA ALA A 119 -4.72 -9.55 25.25
C ALA A 119 -5.43 -9.13 26.56
N GLY A 120 -5.19 -7.90 27.04
CA GLY A 120 -5.81 -7.35 28.24
C GLY A 120 -7.30 -7.04 28.02
N LEU A 121 -8.08 -7.13 29.10
CA LEU A 121 -9.46 -6.66 29.12
C LEU A 121 -9.46 -5.14 29.04
N ALA A 122 -10.24 -4.57 28.12
CA ALA A 122 -10.45 -3.12 28.06
C ALA A 122 -10.98 -2.62 29.41
N THR A 123 -10.30 -1.63 29.97
CA THR A 123 -10.68 -0.96 31.21
C THR A 123 -11.35 0.39 30.88
N GLU A 124 -11.99 1.02 31.86
CA GLU A 124 -12.54 2.38 31.68
C GLU A 124 -11.46 3.43 31.35
N SER A 125 -10.19 3.14 31.64
CA SER A 125 -9.03 3.98 31.31
C SER A 125 -8.35 3.63 29.99
N SER A 126 -8.86 2.64 29.25
CA SER A 126 -8.32 2.25 27.96
C SER A 126 -8.75 3.24 26.88
N VAL A 127 -7.79 3.75 26.13
CA VAL A 127 -8.00 4.64 24.99
C VAL A 127 -7.84 3.84 23.71
N PHE A 128 -8.81 3.95 22.82
CA PHE A 128 -8.77 3.33 21.50
C PHE A 128 -8.34 4.35 20.46
N SER A 129 -7.46 3.94 19.55
CA SER A 129 -7.07 4.70 18.37
C SER A 129 -7.15 3.82 17.13
N LEU A 130 -7.34 4.43 15.97
CA LEU A 130 -7.30 3.71 14.70
C LEU A 130 -5.90 3.17 14.41
N ASN A 131 -5.84 2.12 13.59
CA ASN A 131 -4.58 1.69 13.00
C ASN A 131 -3.98 2.83 12.16
N PRO A 132 -2.69 3.17 12.33
CA PRO A 132 -2.06 4.26 11.59
C PRO A 132 -2.01 4.03 10.08
N THR A 133 -2.01 2.77 9.64
CA THR A 133 -2.01 2.37 8.21
C THR A 133 -3.43 2.20 7.64
N LEU A 134 -4.46 2.59 8.39
CA LEU A 134 -5.84 2.42 7.96
C LEU A 134 -6.19 3.37 6.81
N ALA A 135 -6.59 2.78 5.70
CA ALA A 135 -7.23 3.47 4.60
C ALA A 135 -8.65 2.92 4.35
N CYS A 136 -9.60 3.81 4.16
CA CYS A 136 -10.97 3.47 3.75
C CYS A 136 -11.16 3.85 2.30
N VAL A 137 -11.66 2.92 1.49
CA VAL A 137 -11.87 3.11 0.05
C VAL A 137 -13.22 2.55 -0.37
N GLU A 138 -13.87 3.21 -1.32
CA GLU A 138 -15.08 2.71 -1.97
C GLU A 138 -14.70 2.08 -3.32
N LEU A 139 -15.01 0.80 -3.48
CA LEU A 139 -14.64 0.01 -4.65
C LEU A 139 -15.86 -0.31 -5.52
N GLN A 140 -15.67 -0.24 -6.83
CA GLN A 140 -16.64 -0.66 -7.86
C GLN A 140 -15.92 -1.54 -8.89
N LEU A 141 -15.17 -2.53 -8.40
CA LEU A 141 -14.38 -3.45 -9.21
C LEU A 141 -15.14 -4.78 -9.35
N ASP A 142 -16.20 -4.77 -10.14
CA ASP A 142 -17.10 -5.93 -10.34
C ASP A 142 -16.34 -7.19 -10.78
N PHE A 143 -15.34 -7.00 -11.64
CA PHE A 143 -14.50 -8.09 -12.15
C PHE A 143 -13.67 -8.79 -11.08
N ALA A 144 -13.34 -8.08 -9.99
CA ALA A 144 -12.59 -8.62 -8.86
C ALA A 144 -13.53 -9.08 -7.73
N GLY A 145 -14.86 -8.94 -7.91
CA GLY A 145 -15.85 -9.20 -6.87
C GLY A 145 -15.74 -8.23 -5.68
N LEU A 146 -15.18 -7.02 -5.91
CA LEU A 146 -14.98 -6.00 -4.88
C LEU A 146 -15.94 -4.84 -5.13
N ALA A 147 -17.05 -4.82 -4.39
CA ALA A 147 -18.06 -3.78 -4.50
C ALA A 147 -18.44 -3.25 -3.10
N GLY A 148 -18.41 -1.93 -2.95
CA GLY A 148 -18.75 -1.22 -1.72
C GLY A 148 -17.54 -0.73 -0.91
N PRO A 149 -17.75 -0.33 0.35
CA PRO A 149 -16.71 0.25 1.19
C PRO A 149 -15.83 -0.83 1.83
N TYR A 150 -14.52 -0.64 1.76
CA TYR A 150 -13.51 -1.51 2.37
C TYR A 150 -12.55 -0.71 3.24
N ALA A 151 -12.11 -1.33 4.34
CA ALA A 151 -10.94 -0.93 5.10
C ALA A 151 -9.75 -1.79 4.69
N ILE A 152 -8.64 -1.12 4.39
CA ILE A 152 -7.35 -1.70 4.08
C ILE A 152 -6.37 -1.21 5.15
N PHE A 153 -5.69 -2.14 5.81
CA PHE A 153 -4.74 -1.82 6.87
C PHE A 153 -3.77 -2.98 7.06
N ARG A 154 -2.64 -2.72 7.70
CA ARG A 154 -1.63 -3.73 8.00
C ARG A 154 -1.75 -4.18 9.45
N ASN A 155 -1.64 -5.48 9.73
CA ASN A 155 -1.57 -5.98 11.10
C ASN A 155 -0.12 -5.92 11.65
N ALA A 156 0.05 -6.23 12.94
CA ALA A 156 1.38 -6.25 13.59
C ALA A 156 2.35 -7.33 13.04
N ARG A 157 1.86 -8.25 12.19
CA ARG A 157 2.68 -9.25 11.47
C ARG A 157 3.04 -8.80 10.06
N HIS A 158 2.86 -7.53 9.74
CA HIS A 158 3.06 -6.95 8.41
C HIS A 158 2.18 -7.54 7.30
N GLN A 159 1.02 -8.13 7.66
CA GLN A 159 0.07 -8.65 6.67
C GLN A 159 -0.99 -7.59 6.37
N VAL A 160 -1.22 -7.32 5.07
CA VAL A 160 -2.30 -6.44 4.62
C VAL A 160 -3.65 -7.16 4.74
N ILE A 161 -4.54 -6.58 5.52
CA ILE A 161 -5.89 -7.06 5.77
C ILE A 161 -6.88 -6.20 4.99
N ARG A 162 -7.87 -6.86 4.38
CA ARG A 162 -8.98 -6.24 3.66
C ARG A 162 -10.27 -6.64 4.34
N LYS A 163 -11.02 -5.67 4.85
CA LYS A 163 -12.29 -5.90 5.55
C LYS A 163 -13.40 -5.09 4.90
N PRO A 164 -14.52 -5.71 4.45
CA PRO A 164 -15.69 -4.95 4.02
C PRO A 164 -16.29 -4.21 5.21
N LEU A 165 -16.72 -2.96 5.00
CA LEU A 165 -17.22 -2.08 6.05
C LEU A 165 -18.76 -2.11 6.11
N SER A 166 -19.31 -2.49 7.25
CA SER A 166 -20.73 -2.31 7.56
C SER A 166 -21.04 -0.84 7.89
N ALA A 167 -22.33 -0.52 8.05
CA ALA A 167 -22.75 0.80 8.53
C ALA A 167 -22.22 1.10 9.94
N LEU A 168 -22.17 0.08 10.81
CA LEU A 168 -21.64 0.20 12.17
C LEU A 168 -20.13 0.44 12.15
N ASP A 169 -19.38 -0.28 11.30
CA ASP A 169 -17.94 -0.06 11.16
C ASP A 169 -17.65 1.39 10.76
N ARG A 170 -18.33 1.91 9.73
CA ARG A 170 -18.10 3.29 9.26
C ARG A 170 -18.40 4.33 10.34
N TRP A 171 -19.48 4.14 11.09
CA TRP A 171 -19.81 5.04 12.18
C TRP A 171 -18.76 4.99 13.30
N LEU A 172 -18.32 3.79 13.70
CA LEU A 172 -17.28 3.62 14.72
C LEU A 172 -15.92 4.16 14.28
N LEU A 173 -15.54 3.96 13.02
CA LEU A 173 -14.31 4.51 12.46
C LEU A 173 -14.34 6.04 12.43
N GLU A 174 -15.49 6.64 12.10
CA GLU A 174 -15.65 8.10 12.15
C GLU A 174 -15.55 8.61 13.60
N ALA A 175 -16.18 7.94 14.55
CA ALA A 175 -16.10 8.27 15.98
C ALA A 175 -14.67 8.12 16.55
N LEU A 176 -13.90 7.16 16.02
CA LEU A 176 -12.52 6.88 16.42
C LEU A 176 -11.46 7.70 15.68
N ARG A 177 -11.85 8.62 14.78
CA ARG A 177 -10.90 9.56 14.14
C ARG A 177 -10.11 10.35 15.17
N THR A 178 -10.74 10.66 16.30
CA THR A 178 -10.07 11.15 17.51
C THR A 178 -9.95 10.03 18.52
N PRO A 179 -8.77 9.80 19.14
CA PRO A 179 -8.64 8.79 20.18
C PRO A 179 -9.65 9.00 21.29
N CYS A 180 -10.44 7.97 21.60
CA CYS A 180 -11.52 8.08 22.58
C CYS A 180 -11.51 6.91 23.57
N ALA A 181 -12.06 7.17 24.76
CA ALA A 181 -12.16 6.17 25.82
C ALA A 181 -13.42 5.31 25.66
N TYR A 182 -13.38 4.09 26.20
CA TYR A 182 -14.51 3.15 26.18
C TYR A 182 -15.88 3.76 26.54
N PRO A 183 -16.02 4.59 27.60
CA PRO A 183 -17.34 5.11 28.01
C PRO A 183 -18.00 6.05 27.00
N ALA A 184 -17.22 6.67 26.11
CA ALA A 184 -17.77 7.55 25.07
C ALA A 184 -18.44 6.73 23.95
N LEU A 185 -17.89 5.56 23.63
CA LEU A 185 -18.41 4.68 22.58
C LEU A 185 -19.65 3.90 23.04
N SER A 186 -19.71 3.52 24.32
CA SER A 186 -20.81 2.75 24.88
C SER A 186 -22.12 3.54 25.05
N ALA A 187 -22.07 4.87 24.95
CA ALA A 187 -23.24 5.72 25.07
C ALA A 187 -24.16 5.67 23.83
N GLU A 188 -23.60 5.41 22.64
CA GLU A 188 -24.32 5.51 21.37
C GLU A 188 -24.62 4.17 20.70
N VAL A 189 -24.03 3.07 21.19
CA VAL A 189 -24.14 1.73 20.59
C VAL A 189 -24.55 0.70 21.65
N PRO A 190 -25.40 -0.29 21.33
CA PRO A 190 -25.71 -1.39 22.23
C PRO A 190 -24.43 -2.09 22.74
N PRO A 191 -24.28 -2.31 24.06
CA PRO A 191 -23.03 -2.76 24.65
C PRO A 191 -22.56 -4.13 24.12
N ASP A 192 -23.49 -5.04 23.83
CA ASP A 192 -23.17 -6.38 23.31
C ASP A 192 -22.57 -6.33 21.89
N ALA A 193 -23.11 -5.45 21.04
CA ALA A 193 -22.63 -5.26 19.68
C ALA A 193 -21.27 -4.55 19.67
N LEU A 194 -21.11 -3.53 20.51
CA LEU A 194 -19.85 -2.80 20.67
C LEU A 194 -18.73 -3.72 21.18
N TRP A 195 -19.02 -4.56 22.18
CA TRP A 195 -18.01 -5.47 22.73
C TRP A 195 -17.55 -6.50 21.70
N THR A 196 -18.50 -7.09 20.96
CA THR A 196 -18.20 -8.03 19.87
C THR A 196 -17.31 -7.36 18.82
N TRP A 197 -17.67 -6.14 18.42
CA TRP A 197 -16.92 -5.37 17.44
C TRP A 197 -15.52 -5.01 17.92
N LEU A 198 -15.37 -4.49 19.14
CA LEU A 198 -14.06 -4.14 19.72
C LEU A 198 -13.13 -5.35 19.79
N LYS A 199 -13.67 -6.50 20.19
CA LYS A 199 -12.91 -7.75 20.24
C LYS A 199 -12.39 -8.16 18.86
N GLU A 200 -13.23 -8.06 17.83
CA GLU A 200 -12.85 -8.35 16.45
C GLU A 200 -11.86 -7.32 15.89
N ALA A 201 -12.11 -6.03 16.13
CA ALA A 201 -11.27 -4.93 15.68
C ALA A 201 -9.87 -4.97 16.31
N LEU A 202 -9.76 -5.32 17.59
CA LEU A 202 -8.49 -5.56 18.25
C LEU A 202 -7.80 -6.80 17.69
N ALA A 203 -8.52 -7.92 17.54
CA ALA A 203 -7.95 -9.17 17.04
C ALA A 203 -7.39 -9.05 15.61
N THR A 204 -8.07 -8.27 14.76
CA THR A 204 -7.61 -7.99 13.40
C THR A 204 -6.50 -6.94 13.35
N GLY A 205 -6.40 -6.08 14.37
CA GLY A 205 -5.48 -4.94 14.40
C GLY A 205 -6.03 -3.69 13.72
N LEU A 206 -7.35 -3.62 13.48
CA LEU A 206 -8.03 -2.43 12.94
C LEU A 206 -7.93 -1.24 13.90
N ILE A 207 -7.95 -1.52 15.20
CA ILE A 207 -7.78 -0.53 16.26
C ILE A 207 -6.66 -0.94 17.20
N GLN A 208 -6.07 0.05 17.84
CA GLN A 208 -5.07 -0.10 18.88
C GLN A 208 -5.67 0.33 20.20
N MET A 209 -5.36 -0.43 21.25
CA MET A 209 -5.70 -0.07 22.62
C MET A 209 -4.42 0.36 23.34
N ARG A 210 -4.47 1.51 24.00
CA ARG A 210 -3.42 1.94 24.94
C ARG A 210 -4.05 2.18 26.30
N ASP A 211 -3.48 1.58 27.32
CA ASP A 211 -3.86 1.85 28.69
C ASP A 211 -3.13 3.09 29.20
N MET A 212 -3.88 4.12 29.60
CA MET A 212 -3.34 5.34 30.20
C MET A 212 -2.60 5.11 31.53
N ARG A 213 -2.75 3.92 32.14
CA ARG A 213 -2.08 3.53 33.39
C ARG A 213 -0.78 2.76 33.21
N ALA A 214 -0.46 2.29 32.00
CA ALA A 214 0.82 1.63 31.76
C ALA A 214 1.89 2.71 31.54
N PRO A 215 3.00 2.73 32.32
CA PRO A 215 4.11 3.61 31.99
C PRO A 215 4.65 3.22 30.61
N ALA A 216 5.02 4.23 29.82
CA ALA A 216 5.75 4.05 28.58
C ALA A 216 6.98 3.17 28.85
N SER A 217 6.89 1.88 28.50
CA SER A 217 8.00 0.95 28.61
C SER A 217 9.02 1.30 27.53
N ASP A 218 10.03 2.05 27.97
CA ASP A 218 11.41 2.06 27.49
C ASP A 218 11.61 2.31 25.99
N ALA A 219 11.64 3.59 25.62
CA ALA A 219 12.39 4.04 24.46
C ALA A 219 13.84 3.58 24.61
N GLY A 220 14.31 2.78 23.65
CA GLY A 220 15.62 2.14 23.65
C GLY A 220 16.75 3.06 24.11
N ARG A 221 17.42 2.64 25.18
CA ARG A 221 18.80 3.03 25.45
C ARG A 221 19.71 2.38 24.39
N PRO A 222 20.51 3.15 23.65
CA PRO A 222 21.60 2.58 22.89
C PRO A 222 22.71 2.13 23.86
N ILE A 223 23.26 0.95 23.63
CA ILE A 223 24.52 0.47 24.21
C ILE A 223 25.60 0.68 23.14
#